data_AF-A0A832IEM5-F1
#
_entry.id   AF-A0A832IEM5-F1
#
_cell.length_a   1.000
_cell.length_b   1.000
_cell.length_c   1.000
_cell.angle_alpha   90.00
_cell.angle_beta   90.00
_cell.angle_gamma   90.00
#
_symmetry.space_group_name_H-M   'P 1'
#
loop_
_entity.id
_entity.type
_entity.pdbx_description
1 polymer ?
#
loop_
_entity_poly.entity_id
_entity_poly.type
_entity_poly.pdbx_seq_one_letter_code
_entity_poly.pdbx_strand_id
1 'polypeptide(L)'
;MGEIKSTLDLIMERTKHLTLSDEEKKAFREAEIKKLISGLIQQFLDGKLTPNDIPEAFSSLGEDTETQRRLIKEEILARLHPLEDNEPLYQLMEIVLGEDPAFFRCRCQSYREELAQLRMKREKEILADLAAQRISGSACVPNLNRDEKWKTLIEEVVQKFRGLR
;
A
#
# COMPACT_ATOMS: atom_id res chain seq x y z
N MET A 1 5.00 37.24 -16.40
CA MET A 1 4.60 35.81 -16.42
C MET A 1 4.08 35.53 -15.03
N GLY A 2 2.81 35.14 -14.88
CA GLY A 2 2.22 34.92 -13.56
C GLY A 2 2.88 33.72 -12.90
N GLU A 3 3.46 33.92 -11.71
CA GLU A 3 4.02 32.84 -10.91
C GLU A 3 2.86 31.93 -10.48
N ILE A 4 2.77 30.75 -11.09
CA ILE A 4 1.82 29.72 -10.65
C ILE A 4 2.35 29.21 -9.31
N LYS A 5 1.69 29.63 -8.22
CA LYS A 5 2.02 29.16 -6.87
C LYS A 5 1.68 27.67 -6.75
N SER A 6 2.56 26.93 -6.07
CA SER A 6 2.30 25.52 -5.77
C SER A 6 1.09 25.35 -4.83
N THR A 7 0.44 24.19 -4.91
CA THR A 7 -0.59 23.76 -3.95
C THR A 7 -0.13 23.92 -2.51
N LEU A 8 1.12 23.56 -2.20
CA LEU A 8 1.68 23.69 -0.87
C LEU A 8 1.89 25.16 -0.47
N ASP A 9 2.38 25.99 -1.39
CA ASP A 9 2.60 27.43 -1.13
C ASP A 9 1.30 28.15 -0.80
N LEU A 10 0.21 27.79 -1.48
CA LEU A 10 -1.13 28.34 -1.19
C LEU A 10 -1.61 27.95 0.22
N ILE A 11 -1.38 26.70 0.65
CA ILE A 11 -1.71 26.24 2.00
C ILE A 11 -0.87 26.99 3.02
N MET A 12 0.44 27.09 2.81
CA MET A 12 1.37 27.77 3.70
C MET A 12 1.06 29.27 3.81
N GLU A 13 0.65 29.92 2.71
CA GLU A 13 0.22 31.32 2.73
C GLU A 13 -1.04 31.51 3.58
N ARG A 14 -2.01 30.58 3.48
CA ARG A 14 -3.20 30.61 4.31
C ARG A 14 -2.88 30.36 5.78
N THR A 15 -1.86 29.58 6.13
CA THR A 15 -1.52 29.27 7.53
C THR A 15 -0.50 30.23 8.16
N LYS A 16 -0.06 31.28 7.45
CA LYS A 16 0.91 32.29 7.93
C LYS A 16 0.53 33.00 9.24
N HIS A 17 -0.75 33.03 9.60
CA HIS A 17 -1.24 33.67 10.84
C HIS A 17 -1.05 32.79 12.08
N LEU A 18 -0.64 31.53 11.94
CA LEU A 18 -0.29 30.66 13.05
C LEU A 18 1.14 31.01 13.54
N THR A 19 1.28 31.29 14.84
CA THR A 19 2.58 31.50 15.49
C THR A 19 3.27 30.16 15.72
N LEU A 20 3.80 29.56 14.66
CA LEU A 20 4.57 28.33 14.72
C LEU A 20 6.08 28.63 14.79
N SER A 21 6.81 27.84 15.58
CA SER A 21 8.27 27.81 15.51
C SER A 21 8.74 27.30 14.15
N ASP A 22 10.01 27.51 13.79
CA ASP A 22 10.51 27.04 12.50
C ASP A 22 10.59 25.50 12.40
N GLU A 23 10.75 24.82 13.54
CA GLU A 23 10.66 23.36 13.63
C GLU A 23 9.22 22.87 13.40
N GLU A 24 8.26 23.54 14.03
CA GLU A 24 6.84 23.23 13.86
C GLU A 24 6.35 23.51 12.44
N LYS A 25 6.85 24.58 11.79
CA LYS A 25 6.56 24.86 10.38
C LYS A 25 7.07 23.77 9.44
N LYS A 26 8.27 23.23 9.68
CA LYS A 26 8.82 22.14 8.87
C LYS A 26 8.01 20.86 9.04
N ALA A 27 7.71 20.49 10.29
CA ALA A 27 6.87 19.32 10.57
C ALA A 27 5.47 19.46 9.97
N PHE A 28 4.88 20.66 10.07
CA PHE A 28 3.58 20.96 9.48
C PHE A 28 3.61 20.85 7.95
N ARG A 29 4.65 21.40 7.32
CA ARG A 29 4.85 21.31 5.86
C ARG A 29 4.97 19.86 5.40
N GLU A 30 5.84 19.07 6.04
CA GLU A 30 6.03 17.65 5.71
C GLU A 30 4.73 16.84 5.89
N ALA A 31 3.98 17.12 6.96
CA ALA A 31 2.69 16.49 7.20
C ALA A 31 1.65 16.82 6.11
N GLU A 32 1.60 18.06 5.63
CA GLU A 32 0.68 18.43 4.55
C GLU A 32 1.06 17.79 3.21
N ILE A 33 2.36 17.77 2.87
CA ILE A 33 2.82 17.09 1.66
C ILE A 33 2.47 15.61 1.70
N LYS A 34 2.67 14.96 2.86
CA LYS A 34 2.31 13.56 3.04
C LYS A 34 0.81 13.34 2.84
N LYS A 35 -0.05 14.22 3.35
CA LYS A 35 -1.51 14.15 3.10
C LYS A 35 -1.86 14.32 1.62
N LEU A 36 -1.22 15.28 0.94
CA LEU A 36 -1.45 15.52 -0.48
C LEU A 36 -1.03 14.30 -1.31
N ILE A 37 0.17 13.76 -1.07
CA ILE A 37 0.65 12.51 -1.68
C ILE A 37 -0.34 11.37 -1.44
N SER A 38 -0.73 11.17 -0.17
CA SER A 38 -1.68 10.12 0.22
C SER A 38 -3.03 10.25 -0.51
N GLY A 39 -3.51 11.48 -0.71
CA GLY A 39 -4.71 11.79 -1.48
C GLY A 39 -4.56 11.52 -2.98
N LEU A 40 -3.43 11.92 -3.59
CA LEU A 40 -3.15 11.64 -5.01
C LEU A 40 -3.05 10.15 -5.30
N ILE A 41 -2.36 9.40 -4.43
CA ILE A 41 -2.28 7.94 -4.54
C ILE A 41 -3.68 7.34 -4.43
N GLN A 42 -4.50 7.79 -3.49
CA GLN A 42 -5.87 7.28 -3.37
C GLN A 42 -6.72 7.59 -4.61
N GLN A 43 -6.61 8.80 -5.18
CA GLN A 43 -7.32 9.15 -6.40
C GLN A 43 -6.89 8.29 -7.60
N PHE A 44 -5.60 7.95 -7.68
CA PHE A 44 -5.11 7.01 -8.68
C PHE A 44 -5.68 5.60 -8.47
N LEU A 45 -5.67 5.09 -7.24
CA LEU A 45 -6.25 3.79 -6.90
C LEU A 45 -7.77 3.74 -7.15
N ASP A 46 -8.47 4.85 -6.94
CA ASP A 46 -9.90 5.01 -7.23
C ASP A 46 -10.20 5.15 -8.74
N GLY A 47 -9.17 5.24 -9.60
CA GLY A 47 -9.31 5.46 -11.04
C GLY A 47 -9.74 6.89 -11.43
N LYS A 48 -9.66 7.85 -10.50
CA LYS A 48 -9.98 9.27 -10.73
C LYS A 48 -8.83 10.03 -11.39
N LEU A 49 -7.61 9.49 -11.32
CA LEU A 49 -6.40 10.06 -11.87
C LEU A 49 -5.78 9.06 -12.83
N THR A 50 -5.40 9.49 -14.03
CA THR A 50 -4.81 8.58 -15.02
C THR A 50 -3.29 8.50 -14.88
N PRO A 51 -2.65 7.43 -15.38
CA PRO A 51 -1.18 7.30 -15.34
C PRO A 51 -0.42 8.50 -15.93
N ASN A 52 -1.00 9.17 -16.94
CA ASN A 52 -0.39 10.31 -17.61
C ASN A 52 -0.47 11.60 -16.79
N ASP A 53 -1.46 11.71 -15.89
CA ASP A 53 -1.67 12.89 -15.05
C ASP A 53 -0.80 12.85 -13.78
N ILE A 54 -0.28 11.66 -13.42
CA ILE A 54 0.53 11.42 -12.23
C ILE A 54 1.73 12.37 -12.16
N PRO A 55 2.61 12.46 -13.18
CA PRO A 55 3.83 13.26 -13.06
C PRO A 55 3.53 14.75 -12.84
N GLU A 56 2.49 15.26 -13.50
CA GLU A 56 2.06 16.66 -13.36
C GLU A 56 1.44 16.91 -11.98
N ALA A 57 0.55 16.02 -11.52
CA ALA A 57 -0.09 16.13 -10.22
C ALA A 57 0.95 16.14 -9.08
N PHE A 58 1.96 15.27 -9.16
CA PHE A 58 3.07 15.26 -8.22
C PHE A 58 3.95 16.50 -8.35
N SER A 59 4.29 16.94 -9.56
CA SER A 59 5.12 18.14 -9.74
C SER A 59 4.46 19.42 -9.21
N SER A 60 3.12 19.46 -9.17
CA SER A 60 2.36 20.61 -8.65
C SER A 60 2.45 20.81 -7.12
N LEU A 61 2.99 19.82 -6.39
CA LEU A 61 3.11 19.85 -4.93
C LEU A 61 4.18 20.83 -4.43
N GLY A 62 5.13 21.24 -5.29
CA GLY A 62 6.11 22.30 -5.00
C GLY A 62 7.14 21.99 -3.92
N GLU A 63 7.30 20.73 -3.53
CA GLU A 63 8.39 20.30 -2.66
C GLU A 63 9.64 19.96 -3.49
N ASP A 64 10.80 19.88 -2.85
CA ASP A 64 12.00 19.39 -3.49
C ASP A 64 11.81 17.95 -3.97
N THR A 65 12.38 17.64 -5.14
CA THR A 65 12.19 16.35 -5.82
C THR A 65 12.65 15.17 -4.97
N GLU A 66 13.63 15.35 -4.08
CA GLU A 66 14.22 14.28 -3.27
C GLU A 66 13.33 13.91 -2.07
N THR A 67 12.90 14.90 -1.28
CA THR A 67 11.94 14.74 -0.18
C THR A 67 10.63 14.19 -0.70
N GLN A 68 10.14 14.71 -1.82
CA GLN A 68 8.94 14.22 -2.45
C GLN A 68 9.08 12.75 -2.87
N ARG A 69 10.16 12.40 -3.57
CA ARG A 69 10.45 11.00 -3.97
C ARG A 69 10.48 10.07 -2.74
N ARG A 70 11.13 10.51 -1.65
CA ARG A 70 11.20 9.76 -0.39
C ARG A 70 9.81 9.53 0.19
N LEU A 71 9.00 10.57 0.35
CA LEU A 71 7.66 10.50 0.93
C LEU A 71 6.72 9.62 0.10
N ILE A 72 6.81 9.71 -1.23
CA ILE A 72 6.04 8.85 -2.15
C ILE A 72 6.44 7.39 -1.97
N LYS A 73 7.75 7.11 -1.92
CA LYS A 73 8.26 5.76 -1.69
C LYS A 73 7.77 5.18 -0.37
N GLU A 74 7.88 5.95 0.72
CA GLU A 74 7.37 5.54 2.04
C GLU A 74 5.87 5.21 1.99
N GLU A 75 5.06 6.05 1.33
CA GLU A 75 3.62 5.85 1.23
C GLU A 75 3.25 4.63 0.36
N ILE A 76 3.95 4.40 -0.76
CA ILE A 76 3.77 3.20 -1.59
C ILE A 76 4.11 1.94 -0.79
N LEU A 77 5.28 1.93 -0.14
CA LEU A 77 5.72 0.79 0.66
C LEU A 77 4.79 0.52 1.85
N ALA A 78 4.22 1.56 2.48
CA ALA A 78 3.24 1.41 3.53
C ALA A 78 1.94 0.74 3.02
N ARG A 79 1.52 1.07 1.80
CA ARG A 79 0.28 0.57 1.18
C ARG A 79 0.37 -0.78 0.51
N LEU A 80 1.57 -1.25 0.15
CA LEU A 80 1.72 -2.60 -0.40
C LEU A 80 1.03 -3.61 0.52
N HIS A 81 0.44 -4.66 -0.03
CA HIS A 81 -0.14 -5.72 0.78
C HIS A 81 -0.03 -7.06 0.05
N PRO A 82 0.54 -8.12 0.66
CA PRO A 82 0.85 -9.36 -0.06
C PRO A 82 -0.40 -10.08 -0.58
N LEU A 83 -1.55 -9.85 0.09
CA LEU A 83 -2.84 -10.45 -0.24
C LEU A 83 -3.70 -9.61 -1.20
N GLU A 84 -3.36 -8.35 -1.42
CA GLU A 84 -4.14 -7.45 -2.29
C GLU A 84 -3.47 -7.28 -3.64
N ASP A 85 -4.22 -6.76 -4.60
CA ASP A 85 -3.67 -6.39 -5.89
C ASP A 85 -2.81 -5.12 -5.77
N ASN A 86 -1.51 -5.29 -5.95
CA ASN A 86 -0.53 -4.21 -5.88
C ASN A 86 -0.16 -3.67 -7.26
N GLU A 87 -0.79 -4.15 -8.35
CA GLU A 87 -0.45 -3.72 -9.71
C GLU A 87 -0.51 -2.20 -9.90
N PRO A 88 -1.55 -1.49 -9.39
CA PRO A 88 -1.56 -0.03 -9.46
C PRO A 88 -0.40 0.62 -8.70
N LEU A 89 0.01 0.06 -7.56
CA LEU A 89 1.13 0.56 -6.77
C LEU A 89 2.47 0.35 -7.48
N TYR A 90 2.63 -0.76 -8.20
CA TYR A 90 3.80 -1.04 -9.03
C TYR A 90 3.89 -0.06 -10.19
N GLN A 91 2.78 0.20 -10.89
CA GLN A 91 2.72 1.18 -11.96
C GLN A 91 3.09 2.59 -11.46
N LEU A 92 2.58 2.98 -10.28
CA LEU A 92 2.91 4.26 -9.66
C LEU A 92 4.41 4.37 -9.32
N MET A 93 5.01 3.28 -8.81
CA MET A 93 6.44 3.20 -8.52
C MET A 93 7.29 3.36 -9.80
N GLU A 94 6.90 2.73 -10.91
CA GLU A 94 7.59 2.89 -12.20
C GLU A 94 7.48 4.33 -12.73
N ILE A 95 6.28 4.92 -12.71
CA ILE A 95 6.04 6.25 -13.29
C ILE A 95 6.74 7.35 -12.49
N VAL A 96 6.66 7.29 -11.16
CA VAL A 96 7.13 8.38 -10.28
C VAL A 96 8.57 8.16 -9.81
N LEU A 97 8.91 6.92 -9.43
CA LEU A 97 10.23 6.59 -8.90
C LEU A 97 11.17 6.04 -9.98
N GLY A 98 10.68 5.64 -11.15
CA GLY A 98 11.51 4.97 -12.16
C GLY A 98 12.21 3.72 -11.62
N GLU A 99 11.70 3.15 -10.53
CA GLU A 99 12.24 1.96 -9.88
C GLU A 99 11.48 0.75 -10.41
N ASP A 100 12.21 -0.34 -10.70
CA ASP A 100 11.62 -1.59 -11.14
C ASP A 100 10.91 -2.30 -9.96
N PRO A 101 9.58 -2.53 -10.02
CA PRO A 101 8.83 -3.20 -8.97
C PRO A 101 9.08 -4.71 -8.93
N ALA A 102 9.90 -5.28 -9.83
CA ALA A 102 10.16 -6.72 -9.92
C ALA A 102 10.53 -7.36 -8.57
N PHE A 103 11.36 -6.69 -7.76
CA PHE A 103 11.72 -7.19 -6.42
C PHE A 103 10.47 -7.38 -5.53
N PHE A 104 9.61 -6.37 -5.45
CA PHE A 104 8.38 -6.41 -4.65
C PHE A 104 7.35 -7.36 -5.23
N ARG A 105 7.27 -7.45 -6.56
CA ARG A 105 6.39 -8.37 -7.29
C ARG A 105 6.75 -9.82 -6.99
N CYS A 106 8.02 -10.19 -7.15
CA CYS A 106 8.54 -11.52 -6.81
C CYS A 106 8.28 -11.84 -5.33
N ARG A 107 8.52 -10.88 -4.44
CA ARG A 107 8.27 -11.08 -3.00
C ARG A 107 6.79 -11.33 -2.72
N CYS A 108 5.88 -10.50 -3.24
CA CYS A 108 4.45 -10.69 -3.05
C CYS A 108 3.98 -12.03 -3.63
N GLN A 109 4.52 -12.43 -4.78
CA GLN A 109 4.22 -13.72 -5.38
C GLN A 109 4.64 -14.89 -4.48
N SER A 110 5.87 -14.90 -3.96
CA SER A 110 6.32 -15.96 -3.04
C SER A 110 5.42 -16.08 -1.80
N TYR A 111 4.96 -14.95 -1.26
CA TYR A 111 4.03 -14.94 -0.12
C TYR A 111 2.65 -15.52 -0.49
N ARG A 112 2.13 -15.19 -1.67
CA ARG A 112 0.87 -15.77 -2.18
C ARG A 112 0.99 -17.27 -2.39
N GLU A 113 2.14 -17.74 -2.88
CA GLU A 113 2.44 -19.17 -3.04
C GLU A 113 2.53 -19.89 -1.69
N GLU A 114 3.23 -19.32 -0.71
CA GLU A 114 3.30 -19.85 0.66
C GLU A 114 1.89 -19.98 1.28
N LEU A 115 1.06 -18.95 1.13
CA LEU A 115 -0.32 -18.98 1.60
C LEU A 115 -1.18 -20.00 0.87
N ALA A 116 -1.00 -20.18 -0.44
CA ALA A 116 -1.70 -21.22 -1.19
C ALA A 116 -1.34 -22.62 -0.69
N GLN A 117 -0.06 -22.87 -0.36
CA GLN A 117 0.39 -24.14 0.22
C GLN A 117 -0.19 -24.35 1.62
N LEU A 118 -0.15 -23.33 2.48
CA LEU A 118 -0.76 -23.39 3.81
C LEU A 118 -2.26 -23.64 3.73
N ARG A 119 -2.95 -23.01 2.78
CA ARG A 119 -4.38 -23.21 2.52
C ARG A 119 -4.68 -24.67 2.18
N MET A 120 -3.95 -25.22 1.21
CA MET A 120 -4.11 -26.62 0.79
C MET A 120 -3.84 -27.59 1.94
N LYS A 121 -2.82 -27.32 2.76
CA LYS A 121 -2.50 -28.16 3.93
C LYS A 121 -3.64 -28.12 4.95
N ARG A 122 -4.15 -26.92 5.27
CA ARG A 122 -5.22 -26.74 6.24
C ARG A 122 -6.54 -27.37 5.77
N GLU A 123 -6.85 -27.22 4.49
CA GLU A 123 -8.03 -27.85 3.88
C GLU A 123 -7.98 -29.38 4.00
N LYS A 124 -6.81 -29.99 3.74
CA LYS A 124 -6.60 -31.44 3.91
C LYS A 124 -6.77 -31.88 5.36
N GLU A 125 -6.23 -31.12 6.33
CA GLU A 125 -6.39 -31.41 7.76
C GLU A 125 -7.87 -31.40 8.16
N ILE A 126 -8.63 -30.37 7.76
CA ILE A 126 -10.07 -30.28 8.08
C ILE A 126 -10.86 -31.42 7.43
N LEU A 127 -10.55 -31.76 6.17
CA LEU A 127 -11.19 -32.89 5.51
C LEU A 127 -10.87 -34.23 6.20
N ALA A 128 -9.65 -34.40 6.70
CA ALA A 128 -9.27 -35.59 7.46
C ALA A 128 -10.01 -35.67 8.81
N ASP A 129 -10.13 -34.54 9.52
CA ASP A 129 -10.89 -34.45 10.76
C ASP A 129 -12.39 -34.76 10.53
N LEU A 130 -12.98 -34.23 9.45
CA LEU A 130 -14.36 -34.53 9.05
C LEU A 130 -14.54 -36.00 8.67
N ALA A 131 -13.59 -36.58 7.93
CA ALA A 131 -13.62 -37.99 7.56
C ALA A 131 -13.55 -38.90 8.80
N ALA A 132 -12.77 -38.54 9.82
CA ALA A 132 -12.73 -39.25 11.10
C ALA A 132 -14.08 -39.19 11.83
N GLN A 133 -14.85 -38.12 11.63
CA GLN A 133 -16.23 -37.98 12.11
C GLN A 133 -17.28 -38.63 11.18
N ARG A 134 -16.84 -39.43 10.19
CA ARG A 134 -17.66 -40.07 9.15
C ARG A 134 -18.39 -39.10 8.23
N ILE A 135 -17.92 -37.86 8.13
CA ILE A 135 -18.42 -36.86 7.18
C ILE A 135 -17.45 -36.85 6.00
N SER A 136 -17.89 -37.41 4.87
CA SER A 136 -17.07 -37.51 3.66
C SER A 136 -17.94 -37.37 2.41
N GLY A 137 -17.34 -36.85 1.33
CA GLY A 137 -18.01 -36.68 0.05
C GLY A 137 -17.39 -35.55 -0.76
N SER A 138 -17.48 -35.64 -2.09
CA SER A 138 -16.97 -34.63 -3.04
C SER A 138 -17.65 -33.26 -2.91
N ALA A 139 -18.76 -33.17 -2.17
CA ALA A 139 -19.47 -31.94 -1.86
C ALA A 139 -19.01 -31.26 -0.55
N CYS A 140 -18.08 -31.87 0.21
CA CYS A 140 -17.57 -31.26 1.44
C CYS A 140 -16.51 -30.21 1.11
N VAL A 141 -16.88 -28.93 1.19
CA VAL A 141 -15.96 -27.79 1.01
C VAL A 141 -15.70 -27.14 2.37
N PRO A 142 -14.47 -27.25 2.93
CA PRO A 142 -14.12 -26.61 4.19
C PRO A 142 -14.22 -25.08 4.12
N ASN A 143 -14.91 -24.47 5.09
CA ASN A 143 -15.00 -23.02 5.20
C ASN A 143 -13.85 -22.44 6.03
N LEU A 144 -12.73 -22.15 5.36
CA LEU A 144 -11.54 -21.59 6.00
C LEU A 144 -11.74 -20.20 6.60
N ASN A 145 -12.73 -19.41 6.15
CA ASN A 145 -13.01 -18.09 6.70
C ASN A 145 -13.53 -18.15 8.15
N ARG A 146 -14.06 -19.31 8.57
CA ARG A 146 -14.52 -19.55 9.95
C ARG A 146 -13.49 -20.26 10.81
N ASP A 147 -12.34 -20.64 10.26
CA ASP A 147 -11.26 -21.29 11.00
C ASP A 147 -10.36 -20.24 11.67
N GLU A 148 -10.35 -20.22 13.00
CA GLU A 148 -9.49 -19.31 13.78
C GLU A 148 -8.00 -19.57 13.52
N LYS A 149 -7.59 -20.83 13.34
CA LYS A 149 -6.19 -21.17 13.06
C LYS A 149 -5.75 -20.61 11.71
N TRP A 150 -6.66 -20.60 10.73
CA TRP A 150 -6.40 -20.00 9.42
C TRP A 150 -6.21 -18.49 9.50
N LYS A 151 -7.02 -17.80 10.31
CA LYS A 151 -6.87 -16.35 10.55
C LYS A 151 -5.52 -16.02 11.18
N THR A 152 -5.11 -16.76 12.22
CA THR A 152 -3.81 -16.56 12.87
C THR A 152 -2.65 -16.80 11.89
N LEU A 153 -2.72 -17.84 11.06
CA LEU A 153 -1.69 -18.11 10.05
C LEU A 153 -1.57 -16.97 9.03
N ILE A 154 -2.70 -16.43 8.55
CA ILE A 154 -2.68 -15.27 7.65
C ILE A 154 -2.02 -14.07 8.33
N GLU A 155 -2.42 -13.77 9.57
CA GLU A 155 -1.86 -12.65 10.32
C GLU A 155 -0.35 -12.79 10.51
N GLU A 156 0.15 -13.98 10.85
CA GLU A 156 1.59 -14.23 10.97
C GLU A 156 2.33 -13.99 9.65
N VAL A 157 1.78 -14.46 8.53
CA VAL A 157 2.38 -14.26 7.21
C VAL A 157 2.38 -12.77 6.84
N VAL A 158 1.30 -12.04 7.10
CA VAL A 158 1.21 -10.59 6.86
C VAL A 158 2.20 -9.83 7.75
N GLN A 159 2.34 -10.21 9.02
CA GLN A 159 3.32 -9.60 9.94
C GLN A 159 4.76 -9.83 9.47
N LYS A 160 5.10 -11.05 9.05
CA LYS A 160 6.40 -11.34 8.44
C LYS A 160 6.67 -10.46 7.22
N PHE A 161 5.66 -10.23 6.38
CA PHE A 161 5.80 -9.35 5.22
C PHE A 161 6.03 -7.89 5.63
N ARG A 162 5.32 -7.40 6.65
CA ARG A 162 5.48 -6.02 7.17
C ARG A 162 6.84 -5.79 7.84
N GLY A 163 7.37 -6.77 8.56
CA GLY A 163 8.68 -6.69 9.22
C GLY A 163 9.88 -6.74 8.27
N LEU A 164 9.66 -6.98 6.98
CA LEU A 164 10.70 -7.04 5.95
C LEU A 164 10.69 -5.80 5.02
N ARG A 165 9.79 -4.84 5.26
CA ARG A 165 9.73 -3.58 4.52
C ARG A 165 10.64 -2.53 5.12
#